data_AF-A0A7V4L7X6-F1
#
_entry.id   AF-A0A7V4L7X6-F1
#
_cell.length_a   1.000
_cell.length_b   1.000
_cell.length_c   1.000
_cell.angle_alpha   90.00
_cell.angle_beta   90.00
_cell.angle_gamma   90.00
#
_symmetry.space_group_name_H-M   'P 1'
#
loop_
_entity.id
_entity.type
_entity.pdbx_description
1 polymer ?
#
loop_
_entity_poly.entity_id
_entity_poly.type
_entity_poly.pdbx_seq_one_letter_code
_entity_poly.pdbx_strand_id
1 'polypeptide(L)'
;YAQGFQLLRAADQEYKWNLTYAAIASLWRAGCIIRAQFLGKIMEAYARQPHLVNLLLDPYFAGVLSAYQADWRKVVAVAAESGIWTPAFMSALGYYDGYRSGVLPANLLQAQRDYFGAHTYRRVDREGKFHTQWF
;
A
#
# COMPACT_ATOMS: atom_id res chain seq x y z
N TYR A 1 0.29 -0.11 -9.42
CA TYR A 1 0.74 1.29 -9.53
C TYR A 1 0.96 1.98 -8.19
N ALA A 2 -0.04 2.04 -7.29
CA ALA A 2 0.12 2.64 -5.94
C ALA A 2 1.43 2.24 -5.23
N GLN A 3 1.67 0.93 -5.06
CA GLN A 3 2.90 0.40 -4.46
C GLN A 3 4.19 0.81 -5.21
N GLY A 4 4.15 0.83 -6.54
CA GLY A 4 5.31 1.24 -7.35
C GLY A 4 5.66 2.72 -7.18
N PHE A 5 4.65 3.60 -7.11
CA PHE A 5 4.88 5.01 -6.82
C PHE A 5 5.30 5.26 -5.35
N GLN A 6 4.83 4.44 -4.40
CA GLN A 6 5.36 4.46 -3.03
C GLN A 6 6.84 4.09 -2.99
N LEU A 7 7.26 3.09 -3.78
CA LEU A 7 8.66 2.72 -3.90
C LEU A 7 9.50 3.84 -4.52
N LEU A 8 9.01 4.48 -5.59
CA LEU A 8 9.66 5.66 -6.17
C LEU A 8 9.81 6.79 -5.15
N ARG A 9 8.79 7.02 -4.32
CA ARG A 9 8.85 8.01 -3.24
C ARG A 9 9.88 7.66 -2.18
N ALA A 10 9.97 6.40 -1.76
CA ALA A 10 10.99 5.96 -0.82
C ALA A 10 12.40 6.17 -1.39
N ALA A 11 12.61 5.81 -2.67
CA ALA A 11 13.87 6.04 -3.36
C ALA A 11 14.19 7.54 -3.51
N ASP A 12 13.19 8.37 -3.82
CA ASP A 12 13.35 9.82 -3.92
C ASP A 12 13.80 10.45 -2.60
N GLN A 13 13.26 9.97 -1.47
CA GLN A 13 13.66 10.41 -0.13
C GLN A 13 15.07 9.95 0.24
N GLU A 14 15.41 8.69 -0.04
CA GLU A 14 16.72 8.11 0.25
C GLU A 14 17.84 8.79 -0.57
N TYR A 15 17.61 8.94 -1.88
CA TYR A 15 18.62 9.41 -2.82
C TYR A 15 18.54 10.89 -3.16
N LYS A 16 17.53 11.60 -2.64
CA LYS A 16 17.33 13.05 -2.82
C LYS A 16 17.27 13.48 -4.29
N TRP A 17 16.58 12.69 -5.11
CA TRP A 17 16.49 12.93 -6.56
C TRP A 17 15.53 14.06 -6.95
N ASN A 18 14.64 14.45 -6.05
CA ASN A 18 13.60 15.46 -6.28
C ASN A 18 12.70 15.08 -7.47
N LEU A 19 12.21 13.84 -7.46
CA LEU A 19 11.42 13.27 -8.56
C LEU A 19 10.10 14.02 -8.76
N THR A 20 9.76 14.29 -10.02
CA THR A 20 8.44 14.80 -10.39
C THR A 20 7.53 13.65 -10.83
N TYR A 21 6.73 13.11 -9.89
CA TYR A 21 5.90 11.92 -10.16
C TYR A 21 4.88 12.12 -11.29
N ALA A 22 4.32 13.32 -11.44
CA ALA A 22 3.43 13.65 -12.55
C ALA A 22 4.15 13.56 -13.91
N ALA A 23 5.40 14.02 -13.99
CA ALA A 23 6.21 13.94 -15.21
C ALA A 23 6.55 12.48 -15.54
N ILE A 24 6.92 11.67 -14.54
CA ILE A 24 7.15 10.22 -14.71
C ILE A 24 5.91 9.54 -15.30
N ALA A 25 4.74 9.77 -14.71
CA ALA A 25 3.48 9.21 -15.21
C ALA A 25 3.15 9.70 -16.63
N SER A 26 3.43 10.97 -16.92
CA SER A 26 3.20 11.58 -18.24
C SER A 26 4.06 10.93 -19.33
N LEU A 27 5.36 10.76 -19.07
CA LEU A 27 6.30 10.13 -20.01
C LEU A 27 5.88 8.70 -20.36
N TRP A 28 5.32 7.95 -19.42
CA TRP A 28 4.85 6.59 -19.67
C TRP A 28 3.55 6.50 -20.49
N ARG A 29 2.85 7.61 -20.76
CA ARG A 29 1.60 7.60 -21.56
C ARG A 29 1.81 7.22 -23.02
N ALA A 30 3.03 7.31 -23.54
CA ALA A 30 3.37 6.95 -24.91
C ALA A 30 4.74 6.26 -24.97
N GLY A 31 5.04 5.58 -26.08
CA GLY A 31 6.35 5.00 -26.37
C GLY A 31 6.72 3.73 -25.59
N CYS A 32 6.30 3.58 -24.34
CA CYS A 32 6.63 2.41 -23.51
C CYS A 32 5.57 1.29 -23.58
N ILE A 33 5.93 0.10 -23.05
CA ILE A 33 5.08 -1.10 -23.05
C ILE A 33 3.85 -0.92 -22.15
N ILE A 34 3.99 -0.26 -21.00
CA ILE A 34 2.92 -0.08 -20.01
C ILE A 34 1.97 1.09 -20.31
N ARG A 35 2.06 1.67 -21.51
CA ARG A 35 1.25 2.83 -21.92
C ARG A 35 -0.24 2.52 -21.81
N ALA A 36 -0.98 3.41 -21.16
CA ALA A 36 -2.42 3.27 -20.97
C ALA A 36 -3.07 4.63 -20.68
N GLN A 37 -4.35 4.79 -21.02
CA GLN A 37 -5.14 5.95 -20.60
C GLN A 37 -5.14 6.13 -19.07
N PHE A 38 -5.04 5.01 -18.33
CA PHE A 38 -4.89 4.97 -16.88
C PHE A 38 -3.72 5.83 -16.34
N LEU A 39 -2.62 5.95 -17.07
CA LEU A 39 -1.48 6.78 -16.67
C LEU A 39 -1.82 8.28 -16.66
N GLY A 40 -2.80 8.71 -17.46
CA GLY A 40 -3.35 10.06 -17.39
C GLY A 40 -3.97 10.35 -16.02
N LYS A 41 -4.66 9.38 -15.42
CA LYS A 41 -5.23 9.51 -14.07
C LYS A 41 -4.18 9.62 -12.98
N ILE A 42 -3.07 8.89 -13.12
CA ILE A 42 -1.94 9.01 -12.19
C ILE A 42 -1.27 10.38 -12.32
N MET A 43 -1.04 10.84 -13.55
CA MET A 43 -0.50 12.17 -13.82
C MET A 43 -1.40 13.26 -13.22
N GLU A 44 -2.72 13.19 -13.43
CA GLU A 44 -3.72 14.12 -12.88
C GLU A 44 -3.69 14.13 -11.33
N ALA A 45 -3.58 12.96 -10.70
CA ALA A 45 -3.50 12.86 -9.23
C ALA A 45 -2.27 13.57 -8.66
N TYR A 46 -1.09 13.33 -9.24
CA TYR A 46 0.15 13.99 -8.81
C TYR A 46 0.24 15.46 -9.24
N ALA A 47 -0.40 15.86 -10.35
CA ALA A 47 -0.51 17.27 -10.71
C ALA A 47 -1.36 18.05 -9.69
N ARG A 48 -2.42 17.42 -9.17
CA ARG A 48 -3.30 18.00 -8.13
C ARG A 48 -2.63 18.03 -6.76
N GLN A 49 -1.92 16.95 -6.39
CA GLN A 49 -1.22 16.85 -5.11
C GLN A 49 0.19 16.25 -5.33
N PRO A 50 1.22 17.09 -5.58
CA PRO A 50 2.58 16.62 -5.87
C PRO A 50 3.18 15.74 -4.77
N HIS A 51 2.82 15.99 -3.52
CA HIS A 51 3.31 15.24 -2.36
C HIS A 51 2.35 14.13 -1.89
N LEU A 52 1.45 13.65 -2.76
CA LEU A 52 0.55 12.54 -2.45
C LEU A 52 1.34 11.32 -1.96
N VAL A 53 1.01 10.83 -0.76
CA VAL A 53 1.74 9.72 -0.11
C VAL A 53 1.40 8.36 -0.71
N ASN A 54 0.19 8.22 -1.25
CA ASN A 54 -0.28 7.01 -1.91
C ASN A 54 -1.44 7.35 -2.85
N LEU A 55 -1.41 6.77 -4.06
CA LEU A 55 -2.49 6.90 -5.05
C LEU A 55 -3.84 6.43 -4.53
N LEU A 56 -3.90 5.49 -3.57
CA LEU A 56 -5.15 5.05 -2.96
C LEU A 56 -5.93 6.18 -2.25
N LEU A 57 -5.26 7.29 -1.89
CA LEU A 57 -5.87 8.43 -1.21
C LEU A 57 -6.37 9.52 -2.16
N ASP A 58 -6.02 9.46 -3.45
CA ASP A 58 -6.57 10.40 -4.42
C ASP A 58 -8.06 10.10 -4.68
N PRO A 59 -8.93 11.13 -4.79
CA PRO A 59 -10.37 10.94 -4.89
C PRO A 59 -10.83 10.05 -6.05
N TYR A 60 -10.14 10.08 -7.19
CA TYR A 60 -10.51 9.25 -8.33
C TYR A 60 -10.28 7.76 -8.01
N PHE A 61 -9.09 7.42 -7.52
CA PHE A 61 -8.77 6.02 -7.20
C PHE A 61 -9.56 5.52 -6.00
N ALA A 62 -9.75 6.34 -4.97
CA ALA A 62 -10.60 6.01 -3.83
C ALA A 62 -12.04 5.71 -4.27
N GLY A 63 -12.59 6.52 -5.19
CA GLY A 63 -13.91 6.30 -5.77
C GLY A 63 -14.01 4.98 -6.52
N VAL A 64 -13.04 4.68 -7.39
CA VAL A 64 -12.97 3.40 -8.13
C VAL A 64 -12.91 2.21 -7.17
N LEU A 65 -12.04 2.27 -6.16
CA LEU A 65 -11.90 1.18 -5.19
C LEU A 65 -13.17 0.97 -4.37
N SER A 66 -13.80 2.05 -3.92
CA SER A 66 -15.06 1.99 -3.18
C SER A 66 -16.16 1.33 -4.01
N ALA A 67 -16.26 1.68 -5.30
CA ALA A 67 -17.26 1.12 -6.21
C ALA A 67 -17.02 -0.38 -6.52
N TYR A 68 -15.78 -0.81 -6.70
CA TYR A 68 -15.48 -2.15 -7.22
C TYR A 68 -14.98 -3.17 -6.17
N GLN A 69 -14.66 -2.75 -4.93
CA GLN A 69 -14.05 -3.66 -3.96
C GLN A 69 -14.93 -4.88 -3.63
N ALA A 70 -16.26 -4.75 -3.66
CA ALA A 70 -17.17 -5.85 -3.36
C ALA A 70 -17.08 -6.95 -4.42
N ASP A 71 -17.09 -6.58 -5.71
CA ASP A 71 -16.99 -7.55 -6.80
C ASP A 71 -15.61 -8.15 -6.90
N TRP A 72 -14.57 -7.35 -6.65
CA TRP A 72 -13.21 -7.85 -6.56
C TRP A 72 -13.05 -8.94 -5.47
N ARG A 73 -13.66 -8.74 -4.30
CA ARG A 73 -13.68 -9.76 -3.23
C ARG A 73 -14.38 -11.04 -3.66
N LYS A 74 -15.52 -10.94 -4.36
CA LYS A 74 -16.22 -12.12 -4.88
C LYS A 74 -15.33 -12.92 -5.83
N VAL A 75 -14.62 -12.25 -6.73
CA VAL A 75 -13.67 -12.91 -7.64
C VAL A 75 -12.57 -13.64 -6.85
N VAL A 76 -11.99 -13.00 -5.84
CA VAL A 76 -10.95 -13.62 -5.00
C VAL A 76 -11.48 -14.82 -4.23
N ALA A 77 -12.69 -14.73 -3.66
CA ALA A 77 -13.32 -15.83 -2.93
C ALA A 77 -13.60 -17.03 -3.84
N VAL A 78 -14.24 -16.80 -4.99
CA VAL A 78 -14.53 -17.86 -5.97
C VAL A 78 -13.24 -18.51 -6.48
N ALA A 79 -12.20 -17.72 -6.75
CA ALA A 79 -10.91 -18.27 -7.18
C ALA A 79 -10.31 -19.18 -6.11
N ALA A 80 -10.34 -18.77 -4.84
CA ALA A 80 -9.85 -19.58 -3.73
C ALA A 80 -10.64 -20.89 -3.55
N GLU A 81 -11.97 -20.81 -3.52
CA GLU A 81 -12.86 -21.97 -3.38
C GLU A 81 -12.72 -22.95 -4.56
N SER A 82 -12.44 -22.43 -5.75
CA SER A 82 -12.27 -23.23 -6.97
C SER A 82 -10.85 -23.77 -7.17
N GLY A 83 -9.91 -23.49 -6.26
CA GLY A 83 -8.50 -23.88 -6.42
C GLY A 83 -7.79 -23.17 -7.59
N ILE A 84 -8.28 -22.01 -8.04
CA ILE A 84 -7.68 -21.22 -9.12
C ILE A 84 -6.62 -20.29 -8.53
N TRP A 85 -5.39 -20.39 -9.06
CA TRP A 85 -4.27 -19.60 -8.59
C TRP A 85 -4.34 -18.14 -9.09
N THR A 86 -4.65 -17.20 -8.19
CA THR A 86 -4.75 -15.75 -8.49
C THR A 86 -3.93 -14.89 -7.53
N PRO A 87 -2.60 -15.06 -7.47
CA PRO A 87 -1.75 -14.46 -6.43
C PRO A 87 -1.77 -12.93 -6.45
N ALA A 88 -1.80 -12.31 -7.64
CA ALA A 88 -1.83 -10.85 -7.79
C ALA A 88 -3.15 -10.24 -7.29
N PHE A 89 -4.28 -10.93 -7.50
CA PHE A 89 -5.59 -10.47 -7.00
C PHE A 89 -5.67 -10.58 -5.49
N MET A 90 -5.22 -11.71 -4.94
CA MET A 90 -5.19 -11.96 -3.50
C MET A 90 -4.26 -10.98 -2.77
N SER A 91 -3.04 -10.78 -3.29
CA SER A 91 -2.05 -9.90 -2.66
C SER A 91 -2.46 -8.42 -2.75
N ALA A 92 -3.04 -8.00 -3.88
CA ALA A 92 -3.55 -6.64 -4.00
C ALA A 92 -4.71 -6.40 -3.02
N LEU A 93 -5.60 -7.38 -2.80
CA LEU A 93 -6.70 -7.26 -1.84
C LEU A 93 -6.18 -7.18 -0.41
N GLY A 94 -5.22 -8.05 -0.07
CA GLY A 94 -4.53 -8.02 1.22
C GLY A 94 -3.82 -6.68 1.47
N TYR A 95 -3.18 -6.10 0.46
CA TYR A 95 -2.58 -4.77 0.56
C TYR A 95 -3.62 -3.68 0.76
N TYR A 96 -4.73 -3.69 0.02
CA TYR A 96 -5.81 -2.72 0.17
C TYR A 96 -6.39 -2.75 1.60
N ASP A 97 -6.69 -3.94 2.11
CA ASP A 97 -7.21 -4.12 3.47
C ASP A 97 -6.19 -3.78 4.55
N GLY A 98 -4.93 -4.18 4.35
CA GLY A 98 -3.85 -3.84 5.27
C GLY A 98 -3.60 -2.34 5.35
N TYR A 99 -3.58 -1.64 4.21
CA TYR A 99 -3.29 -0.21 4.14
C TYR A 99 -4.36 0.66 4.80
N ARG A 100 -5.63 0.25 4.75
CA ARG A 100 -6.76 0.98 5.34
C ARG A 100 -7.08 0.58 6.79
N SER A 101 -6.34 -0.36 7.37
CA SER A 101 -6.57 -0.83 8.73
C SER A 101 -5.85 0.05 9.75
N GLY A 102 -6.59 0.69 10.66
CA GLY A 102 -6.00 1.52 11.71
C GLY A 102 -5.20 0.72 12.75
N VAL A 103 -5.50 -0.56 12.91
CA VAL A 103 -4.78 -1.50 13.78
C VAL A 103 -4.54 -2.80 13.00
N LEU A 104 -3.30 -3.27 12.97
CA LEU A 104 -2.88 -4.54 12.37
C LEU A 104 -2.45 -5.53 13.47
N PRO A 105 -2.45 -6.84 13.19
CA PRO A 105 -2.03 -7.87 14.14
C PRO A 105 -0.52 -7.86 14.46
N ALA A 106 0.21 -6.81 14.06
CA ALA A 106 1.62 -6.60 14.39
C ALA A 106 1.85 -6.43 15.91
N ASN A 107 0.80 -6.14 16.69
CA ASN A 107 0.87 -6.18 18.16
C ASN A 107 1.24 -7.58 18.69
N LEU A 108 0.67 -8.64 18.12
CA LEU A 108 1.02 -10.02 18.48
C LEU A 108 2.45 -10.36 18.08
N LEU A 109 2.88 -9.95 16.89
CA LEU A 109 4.27 -10.11 16.43
C LEU A 109 5.25 -9.42 17.38
N GLN A 110 4.91 -8.21 17.84
CA GLN A 110 5.73 -7.49 18.82
C GLN A 110 5.78 -8.21 20.18
N ALA A 111 4.65 -8.75 20.66
CA ALA A 111 4.60 -9.55 21.88
C ALA A 111 5.46 -10.81 21.76
N GLN A 112 5.36 -11.55 20.65
CA GLN A 112 6.17 -12.74 20.40
C GLN A 112 7.67 -12.42 20.42
N ARG A 113 8.10 -11.35 19.74
CA ARG A 113 9.50 -10.91 19.71
C ARG A 113 10.01 -10.52 21.10
N ASP A 114 9.20 -9.86 21.91
CA ASP A 114 9.58 -9.54 23.28
C ASP A 114 9.66 -10.80 24.15
N TYR A 115 8.73 -11.74 23.96
CA TYR A 115 8.69 -13.01 24.68
C TYR A 115 9.96 -13.85 24.48
N PHE A 116 10.33 -14.17 23.24
CA PHE A 116 11.46 -15.09 23.00
C PHE A 116 12.82 -14.41 22.97
N GLY A 117 12.87 -13.08 22.80
CA GLY A 117 14.12 -12.37 22.47
C GLY A 117 14.32 -11.05 23.19
N ALA A 118 13.48 -10.70 24.18
CA ALA A 118 13.55 -9.43 24.93
C ALA A 118 13.71 -8.19 24.01
N HIS A 119 13.07 -8.23 22.84
CA HIS A 119 13.23 -7.21 21.80
C HIS A 119 12.56 -5.87 22.11
N THR A 120 11.84 -5.77 23.23
CA THR A 120 11.03 -4.61 23.63
C THR A 120 9.89 -4.29 22.66
N TYR A 121 8.92 -3.50 23.11
CA TYR A 121 7.82 -2.98 22.30
C TYR A 121 7.41 -1.56 22.74
N ARG A 122 6.59 -0.89 21.91
CA ARG A 122 5.94 0.39 22.25
C ARG A 122 4.48 0.15 22.58
N ARG A 123 3.89 1.05 23.37
CA ARG A 123 2.48 1.03 23.73
C ARG A 123 1.74 2.21 23.10
N VAL A 124 0.41 2.10 23.05
CA VAL A 124 -0.46 3.15 22.50
C VAL A 124 -0.92 4.16 23.56
N ASP A 125 -0.83 3.79 24.85
CA ASP A 125 -1.29 4.62 25.98
C ASP A 125 -0.19 5.50 26.59
N ARG A 126 1.08 5.25 26.26
CA ARG A 126 2.22 6.00 26.83
C ARG A 126 3.49 5.86 25.98
N GLU A 127 4.34 6.88 26.06
CA GLU A 127 5.65 6.88 25.40
C GLU A 127 6.65 5.96 26.11
N GLY A 128 7.66 5.49 25.35
CA GLY A 128 8.75 4.67 25.87
C GLY A 128 8.87 3.29 25.20
N LYS A 129 9.92 2.55 25.60
CA LYS A 129 10.12 1.15 25.25
C LYS A 129 9.85 0.30 26.48
N PHE A 130 9.14 -0.81 26.28
CA PHE A 130 8.69 -1.70 27.34
C PHE A 130 9.22 -3.10 27.07
N HIS A 131 9.63 -3.78 28.14
CA HIS A 131 9.88 -5.21 28.16
C HIS A 131 8.96 -5.81 29.22
N THR A 132 8.42 -7.00 28.94
CA THR A 132 7.60 -7.75 29.90
C THR A 132 8.34 -9.01 30.30
N GLN A 133 8.39 -9.30 31.59
CA GLN A 133 8.75 -10.64 32.08
C GLN A 133 7.51 -11.51 31.89
N TRP A 134 7.55 -12.37 30.89
CA TRP A 134 6.40 -13.18 30.48
C TRP A 134 6.21 -14.44 31.35
N PHE A 135 7.21 -14.78 32.15
CA PHE A 135 7.27 -15.90 33.10
C PHE A 135 8.01 -15.47 34.37
#